data_AF-A0A5J6U570-F1
#
_entry.id   AF-A0A5J6U570-F1
#
_cell.length_a   1.000
_cell.length_b   1.000
_cell.length_c   1.000
_cell.angle_alpha   90.00
_cell.angle_beta   90.00
_cell.angle_gamma   90.00
#
_symmetry.space_group_name_H-M   'P 1'
#
loop_
_entity.id
_entity.type
_entity.pdbx_description
1 polymer ?
#
loop_
_entity_poly.entity_id
_entity_poly.type
_entity_poly.pdbx_seq_one_letter_code
_entity_poly.pdbx_strand_id
1 'polypeptide(L)'
;MRALTVWRQALVLSWRTWWGSSTAGRHLDALAAALRGMGYGCVLRARSPLLWVLVGGRVLAAIGVRATPGGTWGYVESGRHHLHPCGDAEAAAELVDRFLKHRMFPATW
;
A
#
# COMPACT_ATOMS: atom_id res chain seq x y z
N MET A 1 -3.21 30.82 -13.45
CA MET A 1 -4.26 29.80 -13.73
C MET A 1 -3.68 28.37 -13.76
N ARG A 2 -3.03 27.90 -12.68
CA ARG A 2 -2.37 26.58 -12.60
C ARG A 2 -2.82 25.72 -11.40
N ALA A 3 -3.53 26.31 -10.44
CA ALA A 3 -3.97 25.62 -9.24
C ALA A 3 -5.18 24.69 -9.50
N LEU A 4 -6.13 25.10 -10.34
CA LEU A 4 -7.41 24.39 -10.52
C LEU A 4 -7.26 23.00 -11.15
N THR A 5 -6.24 22.76 -11.97
CA THR A 5 -5.98 21.45 -12.59
C THR A 5 -5.46 20.43 -11.58
N VAL A 6 -4.60 20.87 -10.65
CA VAL A 6 -4.05 20.00 -9.59
C VAL A 6 -5.16 19.53 -8.65
N TRP A 7 -6.10 20.41 -8.30
CA TRP A 7 -7.27 20.05 -7.48
C TRP A 7 -8.23 19.10 -8.22
N ARG A 8 -8.50 19.33 -9.52
CA ARG A 8 -9.30 18.39 -10.34
C ARG A 8 -8.64 17.01 -10.43
N GLN A 9 -7.32 16.94 -10.58
CA GLN A 9 -6.61 15.66 -10.63
C GLN A 9 -6.60 14.95 -9.27
N ALA A 10 -6.39 15.68 -8.17
CA ALA A 10 -6.46 15.12 -6.82
C ALA A 10 -7.87 14.60 -6.46
N LEU A 11 -8.93 15.34 -6.84
CA LEU A 11 -10.31 14.93 -6.64
C LEU A 11 -10.70 13.73 -7.51
N VAL A 12 -10.30 13.69 -8.79
CA VAL A 12 -10.56 12.55 -9.68
C VAL A 12 -9.81 11.30 -9.22
N LEU A 13 -8.57 11.44 -8.73
CA LEU A 13 -7.82 10.33 -8.14
C LEU A 13 -8.45 9.84 -6.83
N SER A 14 -8.88 10.74 -5.94
CA SER A 14 -9.64 10.39 -4.73
C SER A 14 -10.95 9.69 -5.06
N TRP A 15 -11.68 10.17 -6.07
CA TRP A 15 -12.95 9.59 -6.51
C TRP A 15 -12.75 8.23 -7.18
N ARG A 16 -11.65 8.05 -7.95
CA ARG A 16 -11.28 6.74 -8.51
C ARG A 16 -10.74 5.77 -7.47
N THR A 17 -10.04 6.21 -6.43
CA THR A 17 -9.70 5.34 -5.30
C THR A 17 -10.93 4.93 -4.51
N TRP A 18 -11.98 5.77 -4.49
CA TRP A 18 -13.26 5.46 -3.86
C TRP A 18 -14.11 4.49 -4.71
N TRP A 19 -14.20 4.69 -6.03
CA TRP A 19 -14.87 3.77 -6.98
C TRP A 19 -14.07 2.50 -7.29
N GLY A 20 -12.75 2.53 -7.10
CA GLY A 20 -11.84 1.40 -7.25
C GLY A 20 -11.57 0.67 -5.94
N SER A 21 -12.39 0.88 -4.89
CA SER A 21 -12.28 0.20 -3.60
C SER A 21 -12.16 -1.33 -3.76
N SER A 22 -12.88 -1.92 -4.70
CA SER A 22 -12.81 -3.35 -5.04
C SER A 22 -11.45 -3.75 -5.63
N THR A 23 -10.87 -2.93 -6.50
CA THR A 23 -9.56 -3.19 -7.13
C THR A 23 -8.42 -2.96 -6.15
N ALA A 24 -8.49 -1.88 -5.37
CA ALA A 24 -7.56 -1.59 -4.29
C ALA A 24 -7.59 -2.71 -3.24
N GLY A 25 -8.78 -3.19 -2.88
CA GLY A 25 -8.98 -4.35 -2.01
C GLY A 25 -8.28 -5.59 -2.56
N ARG A 26 -8.52 -5.95 -3.83
CA ARG A 26 -7.86 -7.10 -4.48
C ARG A 26 -6.34 -7.01 -4.46
N HIS A 27 -5.76 -5.83 -4.71
CA HIS A 27 -4.31 -5.65 -4.62
C HIS A 27 -3.80 -5.80 -3.19
N LEU A 28 -4.52 -5.27 -2.19
CA LEU A 28 -4.15 -5.43 -0.79
C LEU A 28 -4.32 -6.87 -0.30
N ASP A 29 -5.34 -7.59 -0.76
CA ASP A 29 -5.53 -9.01 -0.46
C ASP A 29 -4.39 -9.86 -1.05
N ALA A 30 -3.98 -9.59 -2.28
CA ALA A 30 -2.83 -10.27 -2.89
C ALA A 30 -1.53 -10.00 -2.11
N LEU A 31 -1.28 -8.73 -1.74
CA LEU A 31 -0.14 -8.37 -0.90
C LEU A 31 -0.22 -9.04 0.48
N ALA A 32 -1.40 -9.06 1.09
CA ALA A 32 -1.62 -9.70 2.39
C ALA A 32 -1.37 -11.21 2.34
N ALA A 33 -1.75 -11.88 1.26
CA ALA A 33 -1.48 -13.30 1.08
C ALA A 33 0.04 -13.57 1.00
N ALA A 34 0.77 -12.79 0.21
CA ALA A 34 2.23 -12.90 0.10
C ALA A 34 2.94 -12.62 1.45
N LEU A 35 2.56 -11.55 2.14
CA LEU A 35 3.11 -11.20 3.46
C LEU A 35 2.80 -12.25 4.53
N ARG A 36 1.60 -12.85 4.53
CA ARG A 36 1.26 -13.96 5.43
C ARG A 36 2.14 -15.19 5.18
N GLY A 37 2.45 -15.48 3.91
CA GLY A 37 3.40 -16.55 3.54
C GLY A 37 4.80 -16.35 4.13
N MET A 38 5.20 -15.09 4.37
CA MET A 38 6.46 -14.73 5.02
C MET A 38 6.38 -14.62 6.55
N GLY A 39 5.24 -14.95 7.16
CA GLY A 39 5.06 -14.96 8.62
C GLY A 39 4.56 -13.64 9.23
N TYR A 40 4.12 -12.69 8.40
CA TYR A 40 3.54 -11.43 8.88
C TYR A 40 2.03 -11.55 9.17
N GLY A 41 1.59 -10.91 10.24
CA GLY A 41 0.17 -10.63 10.48
C GLY A 41 -0.33 -9.56 9.52
N CYS A 42 -1.53 -9.72 8.98
CA CYS A 42 -2.08 -8.80 7.98
C CYS A 42 -3.55 -8.50 8.28
N VAL A 43 -3.89 -7.23 8.54
CA VAL A 43 -5.23 -6.76 8.87
C VAL A 43 -5.66 -5.67 7.89
N LEU A 44 -6.68 -5.95 7.08
CA LEU A 44 -7.28 -4.99 6.17
C LEU A 44 -8.26 -4.07 6.94
N ARG A 45 -8.22 -2.77 6.68
CA ARG A 45 -9.19 -1.83 7.27
C ARG A 45 -10.44 -1.73 6.41
N ALA A 46 -11.61 -2.02 6.99
CA ALA A 46 -12.88 -2.01 6.24
C ALA A 46 -13.27 -0.62 5.66
N ARG A 47 -12.84 0.48 6.28
CA ARG A 47 -13.25 1.86 5.89
C ARG A 47 -12.21 2.59 5.04
N SER A 48 -11.07 1.98 4.75
CA SER A 48 -10.00 2.61 3.96
C SER A 48 -9.15 1.52 3.32
N PRO A 49 -8.70 1.66 2.06
CA PRO A 49 -7.82 0.69 1.40
C PRO A 49 -6.41 0.76 2.01
N LEU A 50 -6.29 0.25 3.24
CA LEU A 50 -5.10 0.20 4.05
C LEU A 50 -4.98 -1.20 4.65
N LEU A 51 -3.81 -1.79 4.47
CA LEU A 51 -3.37 -3.03 5.06
C LEU A 51 -2.38 -2.71 6.19
N TRP A 52 -2.72 -3.13 7.41
CA TRP A 52 -1.77 -3.12 8.52
C TRP A 52 -0.96 -4.41 8.52
N VAL A 53 0.36 -4.25 8.53
CA VAL A 53 1.30 -5.36 8.66
C VAL A 53 1.79 -5.41 10.10
N LEU A 54 1.68 -6.59 10.71
CA LEU A 54 1.96 -6.81 12.13
C LEU A 54 3.00 -7.92 12.32
N VAL A 55 3.80 -7.79 13.37
CA VAL A 55 4.66 -8.87 13.89
C VAL A 55 4.49 -8.89 15.41
N GLY A 56 4.23 -10.07 15.97
CA GLY A 56 4.03 -10.22 17.42
C GLY A 56 2.94 -9.32 18.01
N GLY A 57 1.88 -9.03 17.23
CA GLY A 57 0.78 -8.14 17.65
C GLY A 57 1.05 -6.64 17.56
N ARG A 58 2.25 -6.22 17.12
CA ARG A 58 2.59 -4.80 16.92
C ARG A 58 2.49 -4.43 15.45
N VAL A 59 1.87 -3.30 15.15
CA VAL A 59 1.81 -2.75 13.78
C VAL A 59 3.17 -2.18 13.42
N LEU A 60 3.78 -2.69 12.34
CA LEU A 60 5.07 -2.22 11.83
C LEU A 60 4.93 -1.26 10.64
N ALA A 61 3.88 -1.45 9.83
CA ALA A 61 3.61 -0.59 8.69
C ALA A 61 2.12 -0.58 8.33
N ALA A 62 1.70 0.51 7.68
CA ALA A 62 0.40 0.62 7.04
C ALA A 62 0.61 0.83 5.54
N ILE A 63 0.19 -0.12 4.72
CA ILE A 63 0.33 -0.09 3.27
C ILE A 63 -1.03 0.21 2.64
N GLY A 64 -1.12 1.28 1.86
CA GLY A 64 -2.29 1.59 1.05
C GLY A 64 -2.04 1.34 -0.43
N VAL A 65 -3.08 1.54 -1.23
CA VAL A 65 -2.96 1.57 -2.69
C VAL A 65 -3.43 2.92 -3.21
N ARG A 66 -2.68 3.49 -4.14
CA ARG A 66 -3.01 4.74 -4.81
C ARG A 66 -3.03 4.55 -6.32
N ALA A 67 -4.04 5.10 -6.98
CA ALA A 67 -4.05 5.22 -8.43
C ALA A 67 -2.98 6.24 -8.89
N THR A 68 -2.20 5.88 -9.91
CA THR A 68 -1.18 6.75 -10.51
C THR A 68 -1.69 7.38 -11.82
N PRO A 69 -1.15 8.54 -12.24
CA PRO A 69 -1.42 9.08 -13.57
C PRO A 69 -1.08 8.01 -14.63
N GLY A 70 -2.05 7.64 -15.46
CA GLY A 70 -1.92 6.54 -16.43
C GLY A 70 -2.82 5.33 -16.17
N GLY A 71 -3.62 5.32 -15.09
CA GLY A 71 -4.59 4.25 -14.83
C GLY A 71 -4.00 3.00 -14.18
N THR A 72 -2.72 3.03 -13.84
CA THR A 72 -2.04 2.04 -13.03
C THR A 72 -2.27 2.30 -11.53
N TRP A 73 -1.95 1.32 -10.71
CA TRP A 73 -2.04 1.40 -9.25
C TRP A 73 -0.65 1.21 -8.64
N GLY A 74 -0.44 1.69 -7.42
CA GLY A 74 0.81 1.54 -6.70
C GLY A 74 0.62 1.39 -5.20
N TYR A 75 1.43 0.54 -4.58
CA TYR A 75 1.50 0.40 -3.14
C TYR A 75 2.18 1.62 -2.53
N VAL A 76 1.59 2.17 -1.47
CA VAL A 76 2.07 3.36 -0.77
C VAL A 76 2.16 3.11 0.73
N GLU A 77 3.27 3.43 1.35
CA GLU A 77 3.43 3.39 2.81
C GLU A 77 2.83 4.65 3.42
N SER A 78 1.92 4.46 4.39
CA SER A 78 1.24 5.52 5.15
C SER A 78 0.62 6.63 4.29
N GLY A 79 0.30 6.32 3.02
CA GLY A 79 -0.22 7.29 2.05
C GLY A 79 0.79 8.35 1.58
N ARG A 80 2.09 8.22 1.89
CA ARG A 80 3.12 9.22 1.59
C ARG A 80 4.23 8.69 0.68
N HIS A 81 4.77 7.50 0.97
CA HIS A 81 5.91 6.96 0.22
C HIS A 81 5.46 5.90 -0.76
N HIS A 82 5.75 6.08 -2.05
CA HIS A 82 5.49 5.04 -3.05
C HIS A 82 6.51 3.90 -2.89
N LEU A 83 6.01 2.68 -2.74
CA LEU A 83 6.85 1.50 -2.53
C LEU A 83 7.10 0.76 -3.85
N HIS A 84 6.03 0.43 -4.56
CA HIS A 84 6.11 -0.40 -5.76
C HIS A 84 4.84 -0.25 -6.62
N PRO A 85 4.91 -0.33 -7.95
CA PRO A 85 3.73 -0.45 -8.79
C PRO A 85 2.93 -1.73 -8.48
N CYS A 86 1.61 -1.64 -8.57
CA CYS A 86 0.73 -2.79 -8.51
C CYS A 86 0.77 -3.51 -9.86
N GLY A 87 1.24 -4.75 -9.85
CA GLY A 87 1.45 -5.59 -11.03
C GLY A 87 2.17 -6.88 -10.63
N ASP A 88 2.99 -6.80 -9.58
CA ASP A 88 3.63 -7.92 -8.94
C ASP A 88 3.46 -7.78 -7.41
N ALA A 89 2.67 -8.67 -6.82
CA ALA A 89 2.42 -8.65 -5.38
C ALA A 89 3.56 -9.32 -4.60
N GLU A 90 4.30 -10.23 -5.22
CA GLU A 90 5.39 -10.97 -4.58
C GLU A 90 6.63 -10.08 -4.47
N ALA A 91 7.04 -9.44 -5.57
CA ALA A 91 8.11 -8.44 -5.55
C ALA A 91 7.79 -7.26 -4.61
N ALA A 92 6.52 -6.83 -4.57
CA ALA A 92 6.08 -5.82 -3.62
C ALA A 92 6.18 -6.32 -2.17
N ALA A 93 5.86 -7.58 -1.91
CA ALA A 93 5.97 -8.17 -0.58
C ALA A 93 7.44 -8.27 -0.14
N GLU A 94 8.38 -8.64 -1.02
CA GLU A 94 9.82 -8.66 -0.72
C GLU A 94 10.36 -7.27 -0.35
N LEU A 95 9.93 -6.22 -1.06
CA LEU A 95 10.31 -4.85 -0.73
C LEU A 95 9.74 -4.41 0.62
N VAL A 96 8.49 -4.77 0.90
CA VAL A 96 7.85 -4.53 2.20
C VAL A 96 8.59 -5.30 3.30
N ASP A 97 8.93 -6.58 3.09
CA ASP A 97 9.69 -7.40 4.03
C ASP A 97 11.05 -6.76 4.35
N ARG A 98 11.82 -6.33 3.33
CA ARG A 98 13.09 -5.62 3.53
C ARG A 98 12.91 -4.34 4.34
N PHE A 99 11.90 -3.54 3.99
CA PHE A 99 11.55 -2.33 4.71
C PHE A 99 11.19 -2.60 6.18
N LEU A 100 10.41 -3.65 6.44
CA LEU A 100 10.02 -4.08 7.78
C LEU A 100 11.22 -4.59 8.57
N LYS A 101 12.10 -5.37 7.96
CA LYS A 101 13.34 -5.85 8.57
C LYS A 101 14.26 -4.69 8.97
N HIS A 102 14.39 -3.66 8.13
CA HIS A 102 15.12 -2.44 8.51
C HIS A 102 14.49 -1.73 9.72
N ARG A 103 13.15 -1.71 9.84
CA ARG A 103 12.48 -1.14 11.03
C ARG A 103 12.65 -1.98 12.28
N MET A 104 12.66 -3.31 12.15
CA MET A 104 12.83 -4.24 13.27
C MET A 104 14.27 -4.26 13.77
N PHE A 105 15.24 -4.11 12.86
CA PHE A 105 16.68 -4.19 13.14
C PHE A 105 17.40 -2.97 12.56
N PRO A 106 17.23 -1.78 13.17
CA PRO A 106 17.82 -0.54 12.65
C PRO A 106 19.35 -0.49 12.75
N ALA A 107 19.98 -1.40 13.51
CA ALA A 107 21.42 -1.40 13.77
C ALA A 107 22.21 -2.47 12.98
N THR A 108 21.56 -3.25 12.11
CA THR A 108 22.22 -4.34 11.37
C THR A 108 22.57 -4.00 9.92
N TRP A 109 22.43 -2.73 9.52
CA TRP A 109 22.60 -2.26 8.15
C TRP A 109 23.27 -0.90 8.11
#